data_AF-A0A938V657-F1
#
_entry.id   AF-A0A938V657-F1
#
_cell.length_a   1.000
_cell.length_b   1.000
_cell.length_c   1.000
_cell.angle_alpha   90.00
_cell.angle_beta   90.00
_cell.angle_gamma   90.00
#
_symmetry.space_group_name_H-M   'P 1'
#
loop_
_entity.id
_entity.type
_entity.pdbx_description
1 polymer ?
#
loop_
_entity_poly.entity_id
_entity_poly.type
_entity_poly.pdbx_seq_one_letter_code
_entity_poly.pdbx_strand_id
1 'polypeptide(L)'
;ILGNRDGEVLDDPDSFKSKEVSKLSVLDTILQPEIYPELYGDLFHKVRINYYPPRGDNKESWDNIDIFGWMGRKMQIKINFLCRDSILAAPVALDLILFTDLAQRAGMAGIQEWLSFYFKAPLHAPSVYPEHDLFIQLWKLKNTLRYLIGEELITHLGIEYYNYFE
;
A
#
# COMPACT_ATOMS: atom_id res chain seq x y z
N ILE A 1 -18.26 1.36 1.09
CA ILE A 1 -19.19 2.41 1.57
C ILE A 1 -18.64 3.05 2.83
N LEU A 2 -18.95 4.32 3.06
CA LEU A 2 -18.65 5.07 4.28
C LEU A 2 -19.60 6.27 4.40
N GLY A 3 -19.83 6.78 5.60
CA GLY A 3 -20.83 7.82 5.87
C GLY A 3 -20.28 9.06 6.57
N ASN A 4 -18.96 9.14 6.77
CA ASN A 4 -18.30 10.31 7.33
C ASN A 4 -18.10 11.39 6.25
N ARG A 5 -17.51 12.53 6.64
CA ARG A 5 -17.26 13.67 5.75
C ARG A 5 -16.35 13.30 4.57
N ASP A 6 -15.43 12.34 4.73
CA ASP A 6 -14.64 11.83 3.61
C ASP A 6 -15.55 11.16 2.57
N GLY A 7 -16.49 10.34 3.01
CA GLY A 7 -17.51 9.77 2.14
C GLY A 7 -18.35 10.81 1.39
N GLU A 8 -18.77 11.87 2.07
CA GLU A 8 -19.56 12.96 1.49
C GLU A 8 -18.78 13.70 0.39
N VAL A 9 -17.52 14.03 0.65
CA VAL A 9 -16.63 14.68 -0.34
C VAL A 9 -16.38 13.75 -1.52
N LEU A 10 -16.24 12.45 -1.30
CA LEU A 10 -16.01 11.46 -2.36
C LEU A 10 -17.26 11.11 -3.17
N ASP A 11 -18.44 11.61 -2.80
CA ASP A 11 -19.66 11.50 -3.60
C ASP A 11 -19.64 12.46 -4.80
N ASP A 12 -18.80 13.49 -4.74
CA ASP A 12 -18.49 14.38 -5.86
C ASP A 12 -17.59 13.68 -6.90
N PRO A 13 -18.01 13.56 -8.19
CA PRO A 13 -17.26 12.85 -9.23
C PRO A 13 -15.83 13.37 -9.45
N ASP A 14 -15.61 14.67 -9.33
CA ASP A 14 -14.29 15.28 -9.55
C ASP A 14 -13.32 14.91 -8.42
N SER A 15 -13.81 14.98 -7.18
CA SER A 15 -13.09 14.52 -5.99
C SER A 15 -12.80 13.01 -6.02
N PHE A 16 -13.73 12.21 -6.54
CA PHE A 16 -13.57 10.77 -6.70
C PHE A 16 -12.46 10.39 -7.69
N LYS A 17 -12.32 11.13 -8.81
CA LYS A 17 -11.38 10.81 -9.90
C LYS A 17 -9.92 10.71 -9.42
N SER A 18 -9.50 11.61 -8.54
CA SER A 18 -8.15 11.56 -7.95
C SER A 18 -7.91 10.31 -7.10
N LYS A 19 -8.96 9.83 -6.41
CA LYS A 19 -8.89 8.62 -5.57
C LYS A 19 -8.99 7.33 -6.40
N GLU A 20 -9.73 7.36 -7.50
CA GLU A 20 -9.81 6.26 -8.46
C GLU A 20 -8.43 5.98 -9.06
N VAL A 21 -7.74 7.02 -9.57
CA VAL A 21 -6.40 6.88 -10.16
C VAL A 21 -5.40 6.26 -9.18
N SER A 22 -5.30 6.79 -7.96
CA SER A 22 -4.40 6.23 -6.94
C SER A 22 -4.78 4.82 -6.48
N LYS A 23 -6.06 4.42 -6.57
CA LYS A 23 -6.52 3.05 -6.26
C LYS A 23 -6.22 2.05 -7.35
N LEU A 24 -6.32 2.45 -8.60
CA LEU A 24 -6.09 1.58 -9.73
C LEU A 24 -4.60 1.29 -9.95
N SER A 25 -3.73 2.27 -9.73
CA SER A 25 -2.29 2.18 -10.04
C SER A 25 -1.49 1.18 -9.20
N VAL A 26 -2.03 0.73 -8.06
CA VAL A 26 -1.31 -0.17 -7.13
C VAL A 26 -1.00 -1.52 -7.77
N LEU A 27 -1.90 -2.05 -8.58
CA LEU A 27 -1.73 -3.38 -9.18
C LEU A 27 -0.78 -3.38 -10.37
N ASP A 28 -0.63 -2.24 -11.06
CA ASP A 28 0.18 -2.15 -12.28
C ASP A 28 1.65 -2.49 -12.02
N THR A 29 2.22 -1.96 -10.92
CA THR A 29 3.63 -2.23 -10.56
C THR A 29 3.83 -3.62 -9.95
N ILE A 30 2.79 -4.19 -9.33
CA ILE A 30 2.84 -5.51 -8.69
C ILE A 30 2.70 -6.63 -9.73
N LEU A 31 1.71 -6.52 -10.62
CA LEU A 31 1.38 -7.55 -11.60
C LEU A 31 2.11 -7.35 -12.93
N GLN A 32 2.57 -6.12 -13.24
CA GLN A 32 3.41 -5.81 -14.40
C GLN A 32 2.83 -6.34 -15.72
N PRO A 33 1.63 -5.89 -16.14
CA PRO A 33 0.94 -6.41 -17.31
C PRO A 33 1.71 -6.23 -18.63
N GLU A 34 2.59 -5.22 -18.73
CA GLU A 34 3.46 -5.05 -19.89
C GLU A 34 4.55 -6.14 -19.99
N ILE A 35 5.00 -6.66 -18.85
CA ILE A 35 6.03 -7.72 -18.76
C ILE A 35 5.38 -9.10 -18.84
N TYR A 36 4.20 -9.26 -18.24
CA TYR A 36 3.44 -10.52 -18.21
C TYR A 36 2.07 -10.39 -18.90
N PRO A 37 2.03 -10.06 -20.21
CA PRO A 37 0.78 -9.76 -20.91
C PRO A 37 -0.16 -10.96 -20.98
N GLU A 38 0.36 -12.19 -21.05
CA GLU A 38 -0.46 -13.41 -21.07
C GLU A 38 -1.24 -13.63 -19.76
N LEU A 39 -0.70 -13.16 -18.63
CA LEU A 39 -1.32 -13.34 -17.31
C LEU A 39 -2.20 -12.15 -16.92
N TYR A 40 -1.77 -10.93 -17.22
CA TYR A 40 -2.35 -9.71 -16.67
C TYR A 40 -2.69 -8.64 -17.71
N GLY A 41 -2.44 -8.87 -19.00
CA GLY A 41 -2.70 -7.88 -20.06
C GLY A 41 -4.18 -7.47 -20.16
N ASP A 42 -5.10 -8.40 -19.90
CA ASP A 42 -6.55 -8.16 -19.90
C ASP A 42 -7.14 -8.02 -18.49
N LEU A 43 -6.33 -7.62 -17.49
CA LEU A 43 -6.79 -7.45 -16.12
C LEU A 43 -7.88 -6.39 -16.04
N PHE A 44 -9.05 -6.76 -15.51
CA PHE A 44 -10.12 -5.82 -15.21
C PHE A 44 -10.13 -5.47 -13.72
N HIS A 45 -9.85 -4.20 -13.40
CA HIS A 45 -9.88 -3.69 -12.04
C HIS A 45 -10.89 -2.53 -11.94
N LYS A 46 -11.85 -2.65 -11.02
CA LYS A 46 -12.89 -1.64 -10.80
C LYS A 46 -13.02 -1.30 -9.33
N VAL A 47 -13.01 0.01 -9.06
CA VAL A 47 -13.15 0.57 -7.73
C VAL A 47 -14.38 1.46 -7.68
N ARG A 48 -15.14 1.34 -6.59
CA ARG A 48 -16.28 2.21 -6.29
C ARG A 48 -16.24 2.62 -4.82
N ILE A 49 -16.56 3.89 -4.59
CA ILE A 49 -16.82 4.43 -3.26
C ILE A 49 -18.22 5.01 -3.33
N ASN A 50 -19.03 4.72 -2.33
CA ASN A 50 -20.39 5.20 -2.26
C ASN A 50 -20.60 5.78 -0.87
N TYR A 51 -21.12 7.01 -0.85
CA TYR A 51 -21.52 7.67 0.37
C TYR A 51 -22.78 7.03 0.93
N TYR A 52 -22.74 6.66 2.20
CA TYR A 52 -23.87 6.06 2.90
C TYR A 52 -23.92 6.61 4.34
N PRO A 53 -24.62 7.74 4.56
CA PRO A 53 -24.60 8.49 5.82
C PRO A 53 -24.78 7.65 7.09
N PRO A 54 -25.68 6.66 7.14
CA PRO A 54 -25.92 5.90 8.38
C PRO A 54 -24.69 5.16 8.92
N ARG A 55 -23.66 4.92 8.11
CA ARG A 55 -22.43 4.25 8.56
C ARG A 55 -21.50 5.17 9.36
N GLY A 56 -21.57 6.49 9.17
CA GLY A 56 -20.59 7.42 9.74
C GLY A 56 -19.16 6.94 9.43
N ASP A 57 -18.31 6.89 10.44
CA ASP A 57 -16.91 6.43 10.32
C ASP A 57 -16.74 4.90 10.17
N ASN A 58 -17.82 4.11 10.30
CA ASN A 58 -17.78 2.66 10.15
C ASN A 58 -17.74 2.27 8.67
N LYS A 59 -16.58 2.37 8.06
CA LYS A 59 -16.33 2.01 6.67
C LYS A 59 -16.46 0.49 6.47
N GLU A 60 -17.07 0.12 5.35
CA GLU A 60 -17.15 -1.27 4.88
C GLU A 60 -16.59 -1.35 3.45
N SER A 61 -15.68 -2.30 3.18
CA SER A 61 -15.27 -2.70 1.82
C SER A 61 -15.62 -4.14 1.55
N TRP A 62 -16.00 -4.36 0.30
CA TRP A 62 -16.09 -5.69 -0.28
C TRP A 62 -15.14 -5.76 -1.46
N ASP A 63 -14.30 -6.78 -1.46
CA ASP A 63 -13.39 -7.07 -2.55
C ASP A 63 -13.76 -8.47 -3.08
N ASN A 64 -14.02 -8.55 -4.38
CA ASN A 64 -14.22 -9.81 -5.10
C ASN A 64 -13.05 -9.96 -6.07
N ILE A 65 -12.16 -10.90 -5.78
CA ILE A 65 -10.95 -11.15 -6.54
C ILE A 65 -11.15 -12.46 -7.28
N ASP A 66 -11.35 -12.36 -8.59
CA ASP A 66 -11.42 -13.51 -9.48
C ASP A 66 -10.00 -13.96 -9.82
N ILE A 67 -9.68 -15.22 -9.56
CA ILE A 67 -8.37 -15.81 -9.84
C ILE A 67 -8.52 -17.09 -10.66
N PHE A 68 -7.45 -17.49 -11.32
CA PHE A 68 -7.34 -18.80 -11.93
C PHE A 68 -6.04 -19.47 -11.50
N GLY A 69 -6.10 -20.79 -11.31
CA GLY A 69 -4.95 -21.60 -10.94
C GLY A 69 -4.62 -22.63 -12.01
N TRP A 70 -4.02 -23.74 -11.57
CA TRP A 70 -3.62 -24.84 -12.42
C TRP A 70 -4.76 -25.33 -13.34
N MET A 71 -4.43 -25.64 -14.59
CA MET A 71 -5.40 -26.03 -15.64
C MET A 71 -6.52 -25.00 -15.87
N GLY A 72 -6.26 -23.71 -15.64
CA GLY A 72 -7.24 -22.63 -15.83
C GLY A 72 -8.45 -22.73 -14.90
N ARG A 73 -8.30 -23.40 -13.75
CA ARG A 73 -9.40 -23.56 -12.79
C ARG A 73 -9.69 -22.21 -12.13
N LYS A 74 -10.88 -21.68 -12.43
CA LYS A 74 -11.37 -20.41 -11.89
C LYS A 74 -11.78 -20.58 -10.43
N MET A 75 -11.43 -19.60 -9.60
CA MET A 75 -11.74 -19.51 -8.18
C MET A 75 -12.03 -18.05 -7.82
N GLN A 76 -12.50 -17.81 -6.60
CA GLN A 76 -12.77 -16.46 -6.09
C GLN A 76 -12.27 -16.32 -4.66
N ILE A 77 -11.69 -15.16 -4.36
CA ILE A 77 -11.46 -14.70 -3.00
C ILE A 77 -12.43 -13.56 -2.74
N LYS A 78 -13.18 -13.65 -1.64
CA LYS A 78 -14.10 -12.59 -1.20
C LYS A 78 -13.64 -12.08 0.15
N ILE A 79 -13.46 -10.78 0.25
CA ILE A 79 -13.07 -10.11 1.48
C ILE A 79 -14.19 -9.14 1.84
N ASN A 80 -14.67 -9.19 3.08
CA ASN A 80 -15.47 -8.14 3.66
C ASN A 80 -14.70 -7.54 4.83
N PHE A 81 -14.40 -6.25 4.75
CA PHE A 81 -13.63 -5.54 5.75
C PHE A 81 -14.45 -4.41 6.35
N LEU A 82 -14.83 -4.57 7.62
CA LEU A 82 -15.50 -3.59 8.43
C LEU A 82 -14.48 -2.96 9.37
N CYS A 83 -14.34 -1.64 9.31
CA CYS A 83 -13.40 -0.93 10.16
C CYS A 83 -13.92 0.47 10.53
N ARG A 84 -13.26 1.08 11.52
CA ARG A 84 -13.40 2.52 11.78
C ARG A 84 -12.25 3.22 11.10
N ASP A 85 -12.55 3.99 10.06
CA ASP A 85 -11.53 4.54 9.16
C ASP A 85 -10.60 5.51 9.91
N SER A 86 -11.17 6.35 10.77
CA SER A 86 -10.40 7.28 11.60
C SER A 86 -9.47 6.56 12.59
N ILE A 87 -9.88 5.41 13.13
CA ILE A 87 -9.06 4.63 14.07
C ILE A 87 -7.90 3.94 13.37
N LEU A 88 -8.05 3.54 12.10
CA LEU A 88 -6.94 3.04 11.30
C LEU A 88 -5.99 4.17 10.86
N ALA A 89 -6.53 5.33 10.50
CA ALA A 89 -5.76 6.44 9.97
C ALA A 89 -4.96 7.21 11.06
N ALA A 90 -5.52 7.38 12.26
CA ALA A 90 -4.87 8.14 13.33
C ALA A 90 -3.46 7.65 13.72
N PRO A 91 -3.21 6.34 13.95
CA PRO A 91 -1.86 5.86 14.25
C PRO A 91 -0.90 6.01 13.06
N VAL A 92 -1.38 5.84 11.83
CA VAL A 92 -0.58 6.09 10.62
C VAL A 92 -0.13 7.55 10.54
N ALA A 93 -1.03 8.49 10.85
CA ALA A 93 -0.68 9.91 10.89
C ALA A 93 0.33 10.23 11.99
N LEU A 94 0.19 9.61 13.17
CA LEU A 94 1.16 9.75 14.26
C LEU A 94 2.55 9.23 13.87
N ASP A 95 2.62 8.02 13.29
CA ASP A 95 3.88 7.44 12.82
C ASP A 95 4.57 8.34 11.80
N LEU A 96 3.81 8.89 10.84
CA LEU A 96 4.36 9.80 9.83
C LEU A 96 4.93 11.08 10.46
N ILE A 97 4.28 11.65 11.47
CA ILE A 97 4.80 12.83 12.19
C ILE A 97 6.11 12.47 12.91
N LEU A 98 6.12 11.36 13.64
CA LEU A 98 7.29 10.91 14.40
C LEU A 98 8.49 10.61 13.47
N PHE A 99 8.26 9.89 12.37
CA PHE A 99 9.32 9.56 11.43
C PHE A 99 9.80 10.76 10.61
N THR A 100 8.93 11.73 10.33
CA THR A 100 9.35 12.98 9.67
C THR A 100 10.22 13.83 10.60
N ASP A 101 9.88 13.93 11.90
CA ASP A 101 10.73 14.58 12.90
C ASP A 101 12.08 13.85 13.03
N LEU A 102 12.09 12.51 13.05
CA LEU A 102 13.32 11.72 13.04
C LEU A 102 14.18 12.01 11.80
N ALA A 103 13.57 12.03 10.60
CA ALA A 103 14.26 12.33 9.35
C ALA A 103 14.93 13.71 9.41
N GLN A 104 14.20 14.71 9.92
CA GLN A 104 14.71 16.06 10.11
C GLN A 104 15.92 16.09 11.06
N ARG A 105 15.83 15.43 12.21
CA ARG A 105 16.93 15.36 13.20
C ARG A 105 18.14 14.60 12.68
N ALA A 106 17.92 13.61 11.81
CA ALA A 106 18.97 12.87 11.12
C ALA A 106 19.57 13.63 9.92
N GLY A 107 19.11 14.87 9.63
CA GLY A 107 19.60 15.68 8.51
C GLY A 107 19.18 15.17 7.14
N MET A 108 18.16 14.30 7.07
CA MET A 108 17.63 13.79 5.81
C MET A 108 16.81 14.87 5.09
N ALA A 109 16.92 14.92 3.77
CA ALA A 109 16.22 15.89 2.92
C ALA A 109 15.70 15.24 1.63
N GLY A 110 14.82 15.94 0.92
CA GLY A 110 14.21 15.45 -0.31
C GLY A 110 13.14 14.38 -0.07
N ILE A 111 12.87 13.58 -1.11
CA ILE A 111 11.81 12.55 -1.08
C ILE A 111 12.18 11.46 -0.06
N GLN A 112 11.33 11.30 0.95
CA GLN A 112 11.49 10.28 1.99
C GLN A 112 10.84 8.96 1.56
N GLU A 113 11.37 8.31 0.52
CA GLU A 113 10.78 7.09 -0.07
C GLU A 113 10.72 5.89 0.89
N TRP A 114 11.39 5.94 2.05
CA TRP A 114 11.30 4.90 3.09
C TRP A 114 9.99 4.97 3.88
N LEU A 115 9.25 6.08 3.77
CA LEU A 115 7.92 6.25 4.34
C LEU A 115 6.79 5.75 3.43
N SER A 116 7.12 5.21 2.25
CA SER A 116 6.15 4.71 1.27
C SER A 116 5.19 3.67 1.84
N PHE A 117 5.60 2.92 2.86
CA PHE A 117 4.77 1.97 3.61
C PHE A 117 3.41 2.56 4.08
N TYR A 118 3.39 3.85 4.38
CA TYR A 118 2.22 4.54 4.91
C TYR A 118 1.35 5.22 3.84
N PHE A 119 1.79 5.20 2.57
CA PHE A 119 1.14 5.91 1.49
C PHE A 119 0.61 4.97 0.43
N LYS A 120 -0.57 5.32 -0.07
CA LYS A 120 -1.19 4.58 -1.16
C LYS A 120 -0.54 4.84 -2.52
N ALA A 121 -0.12 6.08 -2.76
CA ALA A 121 0.57 6.53 -3.96
C ALA A 121 1.86 7.22 -3.49
N PRO A 122 2.92 6.44 -3.20
CA PRO A 122 4.14 6.99 -2.66
C PRO A 122 4.83 7.91 -3.68
N LEU A 123 5.39 9.02 -3.19
CA LEU A 123 6.27 9.85 -3.99
C LEU A 123 7.58 9.11 -4.24
N HIS A 124 8.13 9.26 -5.43
CA HIS A 124 9.35 8.59 -5.87
C HIS A 124 10.16 9.52 -6.78
N ALA A 125 11.46 9.25 -6.91
CA ALA A 125 12.30 9.97 -7.84
C ALA A 125 11.86 9.72 -9.31
N PRO A 126 12.06 10.68 -10.24
CA PRO A 126 11.65 10.52 -11.64
C PRO A 126 12.29 9.34 -12.38
N SER A 127 13.44 8.88 -11.90
CA SER A 127 14.21 7.77 -12.50
C SER A 127 13.77 6.39 -12.04
N VAL A 128 12.86 6.29 -11.05
CA VAL A 128 12.38 5.01 -10.50
C VAL A 128 10.86 4.96 -10.56
N TYR A 129 10.28 3.77 -10.46
CA TYR A 129 8.84 3.58 -10.36
C TYR A 129 8.40 3.61 -8.87
N PRO A 130 7.11 3.87 -8.58
CA PRO A 130 6.60 3.76 -7.21
C PRO A 130 6.51 2.29 -6.79
N GLU A 131 7.22 1.92 -5.74
CA GLU A 131 7.10 0.59 -5.14
C GLU A 131 5.76 0.49 -4.39
N HIS A 132 4.97 -0.56 -4.63
CA HIS A 132 3.67 -0.81 -3.98
C HIS A 132 3.60 -2.17 -3.26
N ASP A 133 4.63 -2.99 -3.33
CA ASP A 133 4.76 -4.18 -2.50
C ASP A 133 5.00 -3.77 -1.04
N LEU A 134 3.98 -4.01 -0.21
CA LEU A 134 3.99 -3.61 1.19
C LEU A 134 5.12 -4.24 2.00
N PHE A 135 5.57 -5.45 1.65
CA PHE A 135 6.68 -6.12 2.32
C PHE A 135 8.03 -5.51 1.95
N ILE A 136 8.22 -5.15 0.68
CA ILE A 136 9.41 -4.42 0.23
C ILE A 136 9.46 -3.03 0.88
N GLN A 137 8.32 -2.33 0.92
CA GLN A 137 8.23 -1.03 1.60
C GLN A 137 8.54 -1.14 3.11
N LEU A 138 8.02 -2.17 3.78
CA LEU A 138 8.32 -2.43 5.19
C LEU A 138 9.80 -2.75 5.42
N TRP A 139 10.40 -3.51 4.52
CA TRP A 139 11.83 -3.82 4.57
C TRP A 139 12.67 -2.55 4.37
N LYS A 140 12.30 -1.69 3.42
CA LYS A 140 12.93 -0.37 3.21
C LYS A 140 12.84 0.52 4.45
N LEU A 141 11.67 0.58 5.10
CA LEU A 141 11.48 1.28 6.37
C LEU A 141 12.43 0.75 7.45
N LYS A 142 12.43 -0.58 7.69
CA LYS A 142 13.28 -1.21 8.71
C LYS A 142 14.78 -1.01 8.45
N ASN A 143 15.22 -1.21 7.21
CA ASN A 143 16.62 -1.03 6.84
C ASN A 143 17.07 0.42 6.95
N THR A 144 16.19 1.38 6.65
CA THR A 144 16.52 2.81 6.87
C THR A 144 16.74 3.10 8.35
N LEU A 145 15.87 2.59 9.23
CA LEU A 145 16.05 2.76 10.68
C LEU A 145 17.33 2.10 11.19
N ARG A 146 17.68 0.91 10.71
CA ARG A 146 18.92 0.21 11.06
C ARG A 146 20.15 0.98 10.60
N TYR A 147 20.13 1.47 9.36
CA TYR A 147 21.19 2.32 8.81
C TYR A 147 21.42 3.57 9.68
N LEU A 148 20.36 4.24 10.15
CA LEU A 148 20.46 5.44 10.97
C LEU A 148 21.17 5.20 12.32
N ILE A 149 21.14 3.97 12.84
CA ILE A 149 21.80 3.61 14.11
C ILE A 149 23.11 2.82 13.90
N GLY A 150 23.56 2.68 12.64
CA GLY A 150 24.80 1.95 12.32
C GLY A 150 24.69 0.43 12.43
N GLU A 151 23.47 -0.12 12.45
CA GLU A 151 23.21 -1.56 12.48
C GLU A 151 23.27 -2.16 11.07
N GLU A 152 23.66 -3.44 10.98
CA GLU A 152 23.69 -4.18 9.71
C GLU A 152 22.29 -4.24 9.09
N LEU A 153 22.19 -4.19 7.76
CA LEU A 153 20.90 -4.28 7.08
C LEU A 153 20.32 -5.69 7.19
N ILE A 154 18.99 -5.80 7.29
CA ILE A 154 18.32 -7.10 7.28
C ILE A 154 18.54 -7.74 5.91
N THR A 155 19.09 -8.95 5.91
CA THR A 155 19.12 -9.82 4.73
C THR A 155 18.35 -11.09 5.01
N HIS A 156 17.70 -11.66 3.99
CA HIS A 156 16.95 -12.91 4.11
C HIS A 156 17.79 -14.14 3.73
N LEU A 157 19.12 -14.04 3.82
CA LEU A 157 20.04 -15.13 3.51
C LEU A 157 19.90 -16.31 4.50
N GLY A 158 19.48 -16.03 5.74
CA GLY A 158 19.28 -17.05 6.78
C GLY A 158 20.53 -17.78 7.27
N ILE A 159 21.70 -17.40 6.76
CA ILE A 159 23.00 -18.00 7.09
C ILE A 159 23.36 -17.78 8.57
N GLU A 160 22.74 -16.80 9.24
CA GLU A 160 22.95 -16.51 10.66
C GLU A 160 22.41 -17.59 11.63
N TYR A 161 21.51 -18.47 11.17
CA TYR A 161 20.89 -19.53 12.00
C TYR A 161 20.86 -20.91 11.33
N TYR A 162 21.09 -20.99 10.02
CA TYR A 162 21.47 -22.25 9.41
C TYR A 162 22.94 -22.51 9.77
N ASN A 163 23.20 -23.41 10.72
CA ASN A 163 24.54 -23.87 11.07
C ASN A 163 25.23 -24.52 9.85
N TYR A 164 25.71 -23.71 8.90
CA TYR A 164 26.37 -24.18 7.69
C TYR A 164 27.85 -24.53 7.92
N PHE A 165 28.33 -24.40 9.15
CA PHE A 165 29.69 -24.79 9.55
C PHE A 165 29.67 -25.34 10.98
N GLU A 166 29.37 -26.64 11.12
CA GLU A 166 29.98 -27.51 12.13
C GLU A 166 30.92 -28.50 11.43
#